data_AF-A0A7C1WX05-F1
#
_entry.id   AF-A0A7C1WX05-F1
#
_cell.length_a   1.000
_cell.length_b   1.000
_cell.length_c   1.000
_cell.angle_alpha   90.00
_cell.angle_beta   90.00
_cell.angle_gamma   90.00
#
_symmetry.space_group_name_H-M   'P 1'
#
loop_
_entity.id
_entity.type
_entity.pdbx_description
1 polymer ?
#
loop_
_entity_poly.entity_id
_entity_poly.type
_entity_poly.pdbx_seq_one_letter_code
_entity_poly.pdbx_strand_id
1 'polypeptide(L)'
;MNDDMNMLEFGLDDAKVIKPQGIDRFKQEKSNHTDRVSIILFKTFADVVISAKTRERGEQLSDDEKAGFIKKIDEKLAENLSKKIEDLTEIDRLDVKQPRFAVAYTHYKDGLGSVRCLGQWQGGMLTKPGLCCKEIGDADQTVATIILRYPIDEQKQVDADLLKKRRYTYIEVWRMSAKKFKQIEGVYIDARSNDMQVIDMKVTLDGDTRYQKQRIENGMSAFWARENTDAEIRSWVLDQGLRAQKYIKRDLGFQMNAEKLAERLGGEAAASRSLSGEAAASVPKFQSSYDDLLT
;
A
#
# COMPACT_ATOMS: atom_id res chain seq x y z
N MET A 1 -19.36 21.96 40.50
CA MET A 1 -18.67 22.39 39.28
C MET A 1 -18.08 21.12 38.70
N ASN A 2 -18.80 20.53 37.75
CA ASN A 2 -18.36 19.32 37.06
C ASN A 2 -17.50 19.77 35.89
N ASP A 3 -16.24 19.39 35.90
CA ASP A 3 -15.39 19.42 34.72
C ASP A 3 -15.87 18.30 33.79
N ASP A 4 -16.70 18.68 32.82
CA ASP A 4 -16.99 17.85 31.67
C ASP A 4 -15.68 17.62 30.92
N MET A 5 -15.09 16.45 31.13
CA MET A 5 -14.13 15.85 30.22
C MET A 5 -14.77 15.84 28.82
N ASN A 6 -14.37 16.78 27.97
CA ASN A 6 -14.52 16.70 26.52
C ASN A 6 -13.75 15.46 26.04
N MET A 7 -14.32 14.27 26.24
CA MET A 7 -13.96 13.10 25.45
C MET A 7 -14.32 13.46 24.02
N LEU A 8 -13.32 13.45 23.13
CA LEU A 8 -13.56 13.53 21.70
C LEU A 8 -14.45 12.34 21.34
N GLU A 9 -15.75 12.56 21.20
CA GLU A 9 -16.67 11.54 20.72
C GLU A 9 -16.31 11.26 19.26
N PHE A 10 -15.50 10.22 19.03
CA PHE A 10 -15.29 9.66 17.70
C PHE A 10 -16.55 8.91 17.32
N GLY A 11 -17.51 9.63 16.73
CA GLY A 11 -18.68 9.03 16.12
C GLY A 11 -18.26 7.91 15.18
N LEU A 12 -18.45 6.67 15.63
CA LEU A 12 -18.40 5.44 14.83
C LEU A 12 -19.63 5.32 13.90
N ASP A 13 -20.51 6.30 13.95
CA ASP A 13 -21.72 6.41 13.15
C ASP A 13 -21.45 7.06 11.79
N ASP A 14 -20.82 6.27 10.92
CA ASP A 14 -21.40 6.00 9.61
C ASP A 14 -20.64 4.82 9.00
N ALA A 15 -21.11 3.61 9.32
CA ALA A 15 -20.73 2.33 8.71
C ALA A 15 -21.08 2.24 7.20
N LYS A 16 -21.18 3.37 6.49
CA LYS A 16 -20.91 3.41 5.06
C LYS A 16 -19.40 3.32 4.94
N VAL A 17 -18.92 2.08 4.81
CA VAL A 17 -17.62 1.72 4.24
C VAL A 17 -17.14 2.91 3.43
N ILE A 18 -16.11 3.62 3.91
CA ILE A 18 -15.32 4.45 3.02
C ILE A 18 -14.74 3.42 2.06
N LYS A 19 -15.52 3.08 1.03
CA LYS A 19 -14.99 2.51 -0.19
C LYS A 19 -13.94 3.55 -0.52
N PRO A 20 -12.65 3.19 -0.56
CA PRO A 20 -11.66 4.05 -1.20
C PRO A 20 -12.34 4.43 -2.51
N GLN A 21 -12.67 5.72 -2.71
CA GLN A 21 -13.53 6.12 -3.84
C GLN A 21 -12.98 5.44 -5.07
N GLY A 22 -13.78 4.57 -5.70
CA GLY A 22 -13.51 3.95 -6.99
C GLY A 22 -12.07 3.56 -7.35
N ILE A 23 -11.15 3.22 -6.44
CA ILE A 23 -9.71 3.17 -6.78
C ILE A 23 -9.31 4.42 -7.61
N ASP A 24 -9.51 5.62 -7.06
CA ASP A 24 -8.78 6.76 -7.55
C ASP A 24 -7.31 6.49 -7.24
N ARG A 25 -6.61 6.01 -8.28
CA ARG A 25 -5.16 5.85 -8.24
C ARG A 25 -4.60 7.23 -8.01
N PHE A 26 -3.69 7.38 -7.06
CA PHE A 26 -3.04 8.66 -6.83
C PHE A 26 -2.52 9.25 -8.16
N LYS A 27 -3.09 10.39 -8.53
CA LYS A 27 -2.79 11.16 -9.73
C LYS A 27 -2.76 12.63 -9.34
N GLN A 28 -1.78 13.32 -9.87
CA GLN A 28 -1.67 14.76 -9.66
C GLN A 28 -2.27 15.49 -10.85
N GLU A 29 -3.18 16.41 -10.59
CA GLU A 29 -3.95 17.11 -11.64
C GLU A 29 -3.33 18.45 -12.02
N LYS A 30 -2.35 18.94 -11.25
CA LYS A 30 -1.74 20.26 -11.44
C LYS A 30 -0.23 20.14 -11.58
N SER A 31 0.28 20.61 -12.72
CA SER A 31 1.73 20.69 -12.98
C SER A 31 2.41 21.55 -11.91
N ASN A 32 3.61 21.14 -11.49
CA ASN A 32 4.41 21.78 -10.43
C ASN A 32 3.73 21.86 -9.05
N HIS A 33 2.58 21.19 -8.86
CA HIS A 33 2.00 21.05 -7.53
C HIS A 33 2.75 19.99 -6.73
N THR A 34 3.01 20.29 -5.46
CA THR A 34 3.64 19.36 -4.51
C THR A 34 2.59 18.86 -3.53
N ASP A 35 2.27 17.59 -3.61
CA ASP A 35 1.51 16.89 -2.57
C ASP A 35 2.45 16.45 -1.45
N ARG A 36 1.97 16.52 -0.20
CA ARG A 36 2.62 15.88 0.94
C ARG A 36 1.87 14.60 1.28
N VAL A 37 2.56 13.47 1.27
CA VAL A 37 1.94 12.14 1.45
C VAL A 37 2.73 11.30 2.46
N SER A 38 2.07 10.56 3.35
CA SER A 38 2.72 9.48 4.11
C SER A 38 2.35 8.11 3.54
N ILE A 39 3.24 7.14 3.62
CA ILE A 39 2.84 5.73 3.39
C ILE A 39 2.25 5.17 4.69
N ILE A 40 1.04 4.60 4.60
CA ILE A 40 0.33 4.02 5.74
C ILE A 40 0.00 2.54 5.53
N LEU A 41 0.91 1.82 4.86
CA LEU A 41 0.84 0.38 4.70
C LEU A 41 1.94 -0.28 5.54
N PHE A 42 1.54 -1.11 6.50
CA PHE A 42 2.43 -1.72 7.49
C PHE A 42 2.29 -3.25 7.52
N LYS A 43 3.24 -3.91 8.18
CA LYS A 43 3.20 -5.34 8.52
C LYS A 43 3.03 -5.45 10.03
N THR A 44 2.61 -6.60 10.53
CA THR A 44 2.70 -6.84 11.97
C THR A 44 4.15 -7.12 12.38
N PHE A 45 4.50 -6.88 13.65
CA PHE A 45 5.80 -7.29 14.18
C PHE A 45 6.04 -8.80 14.01
N ALA A 46 4.99 -9.61 14.20
CA ALA A 46 5.02 -11.04 13.96
C ALA A 46 5.41 -11.39 12.51
N ASP A 47 4.77 -10.77 11.52
CA ASP A 47 5.10 -11.01 10.11
C ASP A 47 6.57 -10.69 9.80
N VAL A 48 7.09 -9.61 10.39
CA VAL A 48 8.47 -9.15 10.17
C VAL A 48 9.47 -10.12 10.79
N VAL A 49 9.26 -10.51 12.04
CA VAL A 49 10.12 -11.46 12.75
C VAL A 49 10.09 -12.84 12.11
N ILE A 50 8.90 -13.36 11.79
CA ILE A 50 8.75 -14.67 11.13
C ILE A 50 9.45 -14.66 9.77
N SER A 51 9.25 -13.61 8.95
CA SER A 51 9.92 -13.49 7.65
C SER A 51 11.44 -13.48 7.80
N ALA A 52 11.97 -12.75 8.79
CA ALA A 52 13.40 -12.72 9.06
C ALA A 52 13.93 -14.09 9.49
N LYS A 53 13.24 -14.79 10.39
CA LYS A 53 13.63 -16.12 10.89
C LYS A 53 13.57 -17.19 9.80
N THR A 54 12.55 -17.18 8.96
CA THR A 54 12.47 -18.05 7.77
C THR A 54 13.65 -17.82 6.83
N ARG A 55 14.05 -16.55 6.60
CA ARG A 55 15.22 -16.24 5.76
C ARG A 55 16.53 -16.70 6.38
N GLU A 56 16.71 -16.48 7.69
CA GLU A 56 17.91 -16.92 8.42
C GLU A 56 18.07 -18.45 8.38
N ARG A 57 16.96 -19.18 8.46
CA ARG A 57 16.96 -20.64 8.53
C ARG A 57 16.94 -21.32 7.16
N GLY A 58 16.57 -20.59 6.11
CA GLY A 58 16.43 -21.11 4.75
C GLY A 58 15.24 -22.06 4.54
N GLU A 59 14.38 -22.22 5.55
CA GLU A 59 13.21 -23.10 5.52
C GLU A 59 11.98 -22.44 6.17
N GLN A 60 10.79 -22.90 5.79
CA GLN A 60 9.56 -22.42 6.41
C GLN A 60 9.44 -22.91 7.84
N LEU A 61 9.04 -22.01 8.74
CA LEU A 61 8.77 -22.37 10.13
C LEU A 61 7.49 -23.21 10.23
N SER A 62 7.46 -24.13 11.18
CA SER A 62 6.25 -24.86 11.53
C SER A 62 5.22 -23.93 12.17
N ASP A 63 3.96 -24.37 12.24
CA ASP A 63 2.90 -23.54 12.82
C ASP A 63 3.07 -23.37 14.34
N ASP A 64 3.60 -24.38 15.03
CA ASP A 64 3.95 -24.29 16.45
C ASP A 64 5.09 -23.28 16.70
N GLU A 65 6.09 -23.25 15.82
CA GLU A 65 7.18 -22.27 15.89
C GLU A 65 6.68 -20.84 15.69
N LYS A 66 5.81 -20.64 14.69
CA LYS A 66 5.16 -19.34 14.45
C LYS A 66 4.35 -18.91 15.67
N ALA A 67 3.54 -19.80 16.24
CA ALA A 67 2.75 -19.51 17.44
C ALA A 67 3.65 -19.12 18.62
N GLY A 68 4.77 -19.82 18.81
CA GLY A 68 5.76 -19.48 19.83
C GLY A 68 6.38 -18.08 19.64
N PHE A 69 6.69 -17.68 18.41
CA PHE A 69 7.17 -16.33 18.12
C PHE A 69 6.09 -15.26 18.34
N ILE A 70 4.86 -15.51 17.88
CA ILE A 70 3.73 -14.59 18.04
C ILE A 70 3.50 -14.30 19.53
N LYS A 71 3.45 -15.35 20.37
CA LYS A 71 3.25 -15.20 21.81
C LYS A 71 4.33 -14.31 22.45
N LYS A 72 5.60 -14.56 22.14
CA LYS A 72 6.73 -13.76 22.67
C LYS A 72 6.69 -12.30 22.22
N ILE A 73 6.20 -12.04 21.01
CA ILE A 73 6.07 -10.69 20.48
C ILE A 73 4.93 -9.96 21.18
N ASP A 74 3.76 -10.60 21.30
CA ASP A 74 2.61 -10.04 22.00
C ASP A 74 2.93 -9.78 23.49
N GLU A 75 3.66 -10.67 24.17
CA GLU A 75 4.16 -10.44 25.54
C GLU A 75 5.00 -9.16 25.64
N LYS A 76 5.94 -8.95 24.72
CA LYS A 76 6.78 -7.73 24.69
C LYS A 76 5.99 -6.46 24.33
N LEU A 77 5.03 -6.56 23.43
CA LEU A 77 4.17 -5.44 23.06
C LEU A 77 3.27 -5.03 24.23
N ALA A 78 2.68 -6.01 24.92
CA ALA A 78 1.90 -5.81 26.14
C ALA A 78 2.70 -5.09 27.22
N GLU A 79 3.92 -5.55 27.49
CA GLU A 79 4.84 -4.90 28.43
C GLU A 79 5.16 -3.45 28.03
N ASN A 80 5.57 -3.22 26.78
CA ASN A 80 5.94 -1.88 26.30
C ASN A 80 4.76 -0.89 26.32
N LEU A 81 3.55 -1.37 26.06
CA LEU A 81 2.34 -0.55 26.03
C LEU A 81 1.62 -0.49 27.38
N SER A 82 2.15 -1.18 28.41
CA SER A 82 1.49 -1.33 29.71
C SER A 82 0.05 -1.82 29.59
N LYS A 83 -0.20 -2.75 28.66
CA LYS A 83 -1.49 -3.40 28.39
C LYS A 83 -1.39 -4.89 28.72
N LYS A 84 -2.52 -5.56 28.94
CA LYS A 84 -2.52 -7.03 28.91
C LYS A 84 -2.49 -7.52 27.47
N ILE A 85 -2.00 -8.75 27.26
CA ILE A 85 -1.96 -9.38 25.94
C ILE A 85 -3.36 -9.44 25.29
N GLU A 86 -4.38 -9.73 26.09
CA GLU A 86 -5.79 -9.79 25.68
C GLU A 86 -6.36 -8.43 25.26
N ASP A 87 -5.78 -7.34 25.74
CA ASP A 87 -6.20 -5.96 25.43
C ASP A 87 -5.42 -5.36 24.25
N LEU A 88 -4.45 -6.10 23.68
CA LEU A 88 -3.75 -5.65 22.48
C LEU A 88 -4.69 -5.65 21.29
N THR A 89 -4.77 -4.53 20.60
CA THR A 89 -5.57 -4.35 19.38
C THR A 89 -4.78 -4.77 18.13
N GLU A 90 -5.43 -4.81 16.96
CA GLU A 90 -4.72 -5.04 15.68
C GLU A 90 -3.70 -3.93 15.39
N ILE A 91 -4.00 -2.68 15.77
CA ILE A 91 -3.10 -1.54 15.53
C ILE A 91 -1.85 -1.57 16.42
N ASP A 92 -1.96 -2.07 17.66
CA ASP A 92 -0.84 -2.21 18.59
C ASP A 92 0.23 -3.19 18.07
N ARG A 93 -0.17 -4.11 17.18
CA ARG A 93 0.70 -5.13 16.59
C ARG A 93 1.44 -4.68 15.32
N LEU A 94 1.15 -3.48 14.82
CA LEU A 94 1.75 -2.98 13.59
C LEU A 94 3.19 -2.49 13.79
N ASP A 95 4.10 -2.98 12.95
CA ASP A 95 5.45 -2.45 12.80
C ASP A 95 5.43 -1.26 11.84
N VAL A 96 5.44 -0.06 12.41
CA VAL A 96 5.46 1.20 11.67
C VAL A 96 6.85 1.65 11.24
N LYS A 97 7.92 0.94 11.62
CA LYS A 97 9.31 1.40 11.43
C LYS A 97 9.72 1.49 9.96
N GLN A 98 9.00 0.79 9.08
CA GLN A 98 9.30 0.74 7.67
C GLN A 98 8.01 0.70 6.86
N PRO A 99 7.93 1.47 5.76
CA PRO A 99 6.80 1.38 4.85
C PRO A 99 6.77 0.00 4.23
N ARG A 100 5.57 -0.47 3.89
CA ARG A 100 5.36 -1.71 3.16
C ARG A 100 4.74 -1.44 1.81
N PHE A 101 4.94 -2.40 0.93
CA PHE A 101 4.47 -2.39 -0.43
C PHE A 101 3.82 -3.74 -0.71
N ALA A 102 2.66 -3.70 -1.34
CA ALA A 102 2.00 -4.88 -1.88
C ALA A 102 2.51 -5.11 -3.30
N VAL A 103 2.88 -6.35 -3.59
CA VAL A 103 3.26 -6.78 -4.93
C VAL A 103 2.14 -7.63 -5.49
N ALA A 104 1.76 -7.37 -6.74
CA ALA A 104 0.90 -8.25 -7.51
C ALA A 104 1.38 -8.36 -8.94
N TYR A 105 1.13 -9.52 -9.52
CA TYR A 105 1.30 -9.74 -10.95
C TYR A 105 0.00 -9.35 -11.66
N THR A 106 0.11 -8.56 -12.72
CA THR A 106 -1.01 -8.03 -13.47
C THR A 106 -0.76 -8.15 -14.96
N HIS A 107 -1.76 -8.55 -15.71
CA HIS A 107 -1.77 -8.51 -17.16
C HIS A 107 -2.39 -7.19 -17.63
N TYR A 108 -2.02 -6.69 -18.81
CA TYR A 108 -2.71 -5.58 -19.47
C TYR A 108 -3.11 -5.99 -20.88
N LYS A 109 -4.34 -5.70 -21.26
CA LYS A 109 -4.82 -5.81 -22.65
C LYS A 109 -5.68 -4.59 -22.97
N ASP A 110 -5.49 -4.03 -24.16
CA ASP A 110 -6.39 -3.00 -24.67
C ASP A 110 -7.82 -3.54 -24.72
N GLY A 111 -8.79 -2.73 -24.30
CA GLY A 111 -10.21 -3.14 -24.15
C GLY A 111 -10.56 -3.75 -22.78
N LEU A 112 -9.64 -4.48 -22.14
CA LEU A 112 -9.84 -5.07 -20.81
C LEU A 112 -9.23 -4.24 -19.67
N GLY A 113 -8.20 -3.45 -19.98
CA GLY A 113 -7.39 -2.75 -18.99
C GLY A 113 -6.44 -3.69 -18.25
N SER A 114 -6.07 -3.31 -17.04
CA SER A 114 -5.19 -4.11 -16.19
C SER A 114 -5.99 -5.15 -15.39
N VAL A 115 -5.49 -6.38 -15.32
CA VAL A 115 -6.14 -7.55 -14.73
C VAL A 115 -5.16 -8.22 -13.78
N ARG A 116 -5.54 -8.51 -12.53
CA ARG A 116 -4.68 -9.28 -11.62
C ARG A 116 -4.50 -10.70 -12.15
N CYS A 117 -3.27 -11.20 -12.10
CA CYS A 117 -2.97 -12.58 -12.43
C CYS A 117 -3.73 -13.51 -11.47
N LEU A 118 -4.58 -14.38 -12.04
CA LEU A 118 -5.33 -15.42 -11.33
C LEU A 118 -4.53 -16.73 -11.18
N GLY A 119 -3.28 -16.73 -11.63
CA GLY A 119 -2.39 -17.86 -11.47
C GLY A 119 -1.89 -18.02 -10.02
N GLN A 120 -1.45 -19.23 -9.67
CA GLN A 120 -0.78 -19.49 -8.41
C GLN A 120 0.71 -19.18 -8.54
N TRP A 121 1.25 -18.48 -7.54
CA TRP A 121 2.66 -18.09 -7.48
C TRP A 121 3.27 -18.67 -6.21
N GLN A 122 4.46 -19.28 -6.32
CA GLN A 122 5.28 -19.72 -5.18
C GLN A 122 6.70 -19.20 -5.37
N GLY A 123 7.25 -18.54 -4.35
CA GLY A 123 8.61 -17.99 -4.42
C GLY A 123 8.85 -16.99 -5.56
N GLY A 124 7.80 -16.32 -6.05
CA GLY A 124 7.90 -15.42 -7.21
C GLY A 124 7.85 -16.11 -8.58
N MET A 125 7.65 -17.43 -8.62
CA MET A 125 7.49 -18.21 -9.85
C MET A 125 6.03 -18.64 -10.03
N LEU A 126 5.52 -18.56 -11.27
CA LEU A 126 4.16 -18.97 -11.59
C LEU A 126 4.07 -20.51 -11.64
N THR A 127 3.43 -21.12 -10.65
CA THR A 127 3.30 -22.57 -10.53
C THR A 127 2.08 -23.12 -11.24
N LYS A 128 1.01 -22.33 -11.34
CA LYS A 128 -0.21 -22.70 -12.07
C LYS A 128 -0.75 -21.49 -12.83
N PRO A 129 -0.67 -21.47 -14.18
CA PRO A 129 -1.19 -20.34 -14.95
C PRO A 129 -2.72 -20.26 -14.86
N GLY A 130 -3.23 -19.06 -14.63
CA GLY A 130 -4.67 -18.77 -14.71
C GLY A 130 -5.11 -18.52 -16.15
N LEU A 131 -6.41 -18.37 -16.37
CA LEU A 131 -6.98 -18.04 -17.70
C LEU A 131 -6.34 -16.77 -18.29
N CYS A 132 -6.10 -15.75 -17.47
CA CYS A 132 -5.44 -14.51 -17.88
C CYS A 132 -4.03 -14.71 -18.45
N CYS A 133 -3.26 -15.68 -17.93
CA CYS A 133 -1.90 -15.94 -18.40
C CYS A 133 -1.87 -16.57 -19.79
N LYS A 134 -2.94 -17.31 -20.16
CA LYS A 134 -3.04 -17.96 -21.47
C LYS A 134 -3.56 -17.00 -22.54
N GLU A 135 -4.55 -16.18 -22.19
CA GLU A 135 -5.30 -15.36 -23.14
C GLU A 135 -4.73 -13.94 -23.33
N ILE A 136 -4.04 -13.40 -22.32
CA ILE A 136 -3.50 -12.03 -22.36
C ILE A 136 -1.97 -12.04 -22.55
N GLY A 137 -1.29 -13.11 -22.13
CA GLY A 137 0.17 -13.25 -22.18
C GLY A 137 0.80 -13.07 -20.80
N ASP A 138 2.07 -12.65 -20.76
CA ASP A 138 2.83 -12.56 -19.53
C ASP A 138 2.30 -11.50 -18.57
N ALA A 139 2.52 -11.72 -17.27
CA ALA A 139 2.11 -10.79 -16.23
C ALA A 139 3.26 -9.84 -15.89
N ASP A 140 2.98 -8.54 -15.87
CA ASP A 140 3.88 -7.55 -15.32
C ASP A 140 3.79 -7.51 -13.79
N GLN A 141 4.92 -7.33 -13.13
CA GLN A 141 4.94 -7.07 -11.69
C GLN A 141 4.52 -5.63 -11.43
N THR A 142 3.38 -5.45 -10.77
CA THR A 142 2.90 -4.17 -10.26
C THR A 142 3.17 -4.09 -8.75
N VAL A 143 3.73 -2.97 -8.33
CA VAL A 143 3.88 -2.63 -6.91
C VAL A 143 2.85 -1.57 -6.55
N ALA A 144 2.26 -1.69 -5.36
CA ALA A 144 1.33 -0.70 -4.84
C ALA A 144 1.53 -0.46 -3.34
N THR A 145 1.14 0.71 -2.89
CA THR A 145 1.07 1.03 -1.46
C THR A 145 -0.18 1.87 -1.16
N ILE A 146 -0.44 2.14 0.13
CA ILE A 146 -1.44 3.10 0.56
C ILE A 146 -0.74 4.39 0.96
N ILE A 147 -1.23 5.51 0.42
CA ILE A 147 -0.82 6.83 0.87
C ILE A 147 -1.94 7.55 1.62
N LEU A 148 -1.52 8.43 2.52
CA LEU A 148 -2.36 9.37 3.23
C LEU A 148 -1.96 10.80 2.87
N ARG A 149 -2.93 11.61 2.43
CA ARG A 149 -2.86 13.07 2.43
C ARG A 149 -3.79 13.57 3.53
N TYR A 150 -3.30 14.47 4.38
CA TYR A 150 -4.01 14.91 5.58
C TYR A 150 -3.73 16.39 5.87
N PRO A 151 -4.66 17.09 6.54
CA PRO A 151 -4.51 18.51 6.85
C PRO A 151 -3.49 18.74 7.97
N ILE A 152 -2.69 19.79 7.80
CA ILE A 152 -1.68 20.25 8.75
C ILE A 152 -1.93 21.74 8.97
N ASP A 153 -1.90 22.18 10.22
CA ASP A 153 -2.07 23.60 10.57
C ASP A 153 -0.78 24.44 10.34
N GLU A 154 -0.86 25.74 10.63
CA GLU A 154 0.27 26.66 10.49
C GLU A 154 1.43 26.33 11.45
N GLN A 155 1.11 25.72 12.60
CA GLN A 155 2.04 25.26 13.64
C GLN A 155 2.67 23.91 13.29
N LYS A 156 2.34 23.35 12.13
CA LYS A 156 2.80 22.05 11.66
C LYS A 156 2.38 20.91 12.60
N GLN A 157 1.17 20.96 13.12
CA GLN A 157 0.48 19.86 13.79
C GLN A 157 -0.64 19.32 12.90
N VAL A 158 -1.09 18.11 13.22
CA VAL A 158 -2.24 17.52 12.53
C VAL A 158 -3.51 18.20 13.02
N ASP A 159 -4.28 18.78 12.11
CA ASP A 159 -5.59 19.36 12.44
C ASP A 159 -6.61 18.23 12.66
N ALA A 160 -6.90 17.92 13.93
CA ALA A 160 -7.76 16.80 14.31
C ALA A 160 -9.21 16.95 13.79
N ASP A 161 -9.74 18.17 13.76
CA ASP A 161 -11.10 18.47 13.34
C ASP A 161 -11.27 18.31 11.83
N LEU A 162 -10.25 18.67 11.06
CA LEU A 162 -10.23 18.49 9.62
C LEU A 162 -9.83 17.06 9.23
N LEU A 163 -8.97 16.39 9.99
CA LEU A 163 -8.54 15.02 9.73
C LEU A 163 -9.73 14.06 9.64
N LYS A 164 -10.71 14.22 10.53
CA LYS A 164 -11.95 13.40 10.56
C LYS A 164 -12.87 13.67 9.37
N LYS A 165 -12.73 14.81 8.69
CA LYS A 165 -13.58 15.21 7.57
C LYS A 165 -13.04 14.62 6.27
N ARG A 166 -13.81 13.71 5.68
CA ARG A 166 -13.50 13.02 4.41
C ARG A 166 -13.00 13.93 3.28
N ARG A 167 -13.45 15.20 3.23
CA ARG A 167 -13.05 16.15 2.19
C ARG A 167 -11.62 16.69 2.33
N TYR A 168 -10.96 16.49 3.47
CA TYR A 168 -9.60 16.98 3.73
C TYR A 168 -8.57 15.86 3.91
N THR A 169 -9.04 14.63 4.06
CA THR A 169 -8.18 13.46 4.24
C THR A 169 -8.39 12.47 3.10
N TYR A 170 -7.32 12.17 2.37
CA TYR A 170 -7.35 11.27 1.22
C TYR A 170 -6.51 10.03 1.52
N ILE A 171 -7.15 8.87 1.39
CA ILE A 171 -6.50 7.57 1.50
C ILE A 171 -6.59 6.91 0.14
N GLU A 172 -5.45 6.80 -0.54
CA GLU A 172 -5.39 6.43 -1.95
C GLU A 172 -4.44 5.26 -2.17
N VAL A 173 -4.75 4.44 -3.17
CA VAL A 173 -3.83 3.39 -3.63
C VAL A 173 -2.86 4.01 -4.62
N TRP A 174 -1.58 4.01 -4.27
CA TRP A 174 -0.54 4.43 -5.20
C TRP A 174 0.06 3.21 -5.90
N ARG A 175 -0.39 2.96 -7.13
CA ARG A 175 0.19 1.95 -8.01
C ARG A 175 1.40 2.54 -8.72
N MET A 176 2.48 1.78 -8.80
CA MET A 176 3.76 2.26 -9.30
C MET A 176 4.50 1.18 -10.09
N SER A 177 5.30 1.63 -11.05
CA SER A 177 6.28 0.78 -11.72
C SER A 177 7.43 0.46 -10.79
N ALA A 178 8.22 -0.57 -11.12
CA ALA A 178 9.43 -0.93 -10.38
C ALA A 178 10.40 0.25 -10.22
N LYS A 179 10.56 1.08 -11.26
CA LYS A 179 11.41 2.28 -11.22
C LYS A 179 10.95 3.28 -10.15
N LYS A 180 9.64 3.57 -10.10
CA LYS A 180 9.07 4.50 -9.12
C LYS A 180 9.10 3.92 -7.70
N PHE A 181 8.86 2.61 -7.56
CA PHE A 181 9.07 1.90 -6.30
C PHE A 181 10.50 2.08 -5.77
N LYS A 182 11.53 1.87 -6.62
CA LYS A 182 12.93 2.04 -6.21
C LYS A 182 13.27 3.48 -5.81
N GLN A 183 12.67 4.48 -6.47
CA GLN A 183 12.82 5.88 -6.05
C GLN A 183 12.26 6.12 -4.65
N ILE A 184 11.05 5.63 -4.37
CA ILE A 184 10.42 5.76 -3.04
C ILE A 184 11.23 5.00 -1.98
N GLU A 185 11.67 3.78 -2.29
CA GLU A 185 12.51 2.98 -1.40
C GLU A 185 13.81 3.73 -1.06
N GLY A 186 14.45 4.36 -2.05
CA GLY A 186 15.63 5.23 -1.86
C GLY A 186 15.36 6.38 -0.89
N VAL A 187 14.25 7.12 -1.08
CA VAL A 187 13.88 8.23 -0.18
C VAL A 187 13.70 7.76 1.27
N TYR A 188 13.16 6.56 1.50
CA TYR A 188 13.04 5.99 2.83
C TYR A 188 14.36 5.46 3.39
N ILE A 189 15.27 4.95 2.54
CA ILE A 189 16.63 4.61 2.97
C ILE A 189 17.34 5.87 3.45
N ASP A 190 17.33 6.94 2.67
CA ASP A 190 17.97 8.21 3.01
C ASP A 190 17.39 8.82 4.30
N ALA A 191 16.07 8.75 4.47
CA ALA A 191 15.42 9.21 5.69
C ALA A 191 15.85 8.42 6.94
N ARG A 192 15.97 7.09 6.82
CA ARG A 192 16.41 6.23 7.94
C ARG A 192 17.87 6.44 8.31
N SER A 193 18.72 6.79 7.34
CA SER A 193 20.10 7.21 7.63
C SER A 193 20.17 8.48 8.47
N ASN A 194 19.06 9.23 8.59
CA ASN A 194 18.89 10.40 9.45
C ASN A 194 17.95 10.09 10.63
N ASP A 195 17.87 8.82 11.07
CA ASP A 195 17.06 8.32 12.18
C ASP A 195 15.53 8.55 12.05
N MET A 196 15.04 8.88 10.85
CA MET A 196 13.60 9.02 10.60
C MET A 196 12.99 7.70 10.12
N GLN A 197 12.10 7.12 10.92
CA GLN A 197 11.44 5.85 10.61
C GLN A 197 10.17 6.02 9.77
N VAL A 198 9.33 7.00 10.11
CA VAL A 198 8.09 7.32 9.39
C VAL A 198 8.21 8.74 8.86
N ILE A 199 8.12 8.88 7.53
CA ILE A 199 8.26 10.17 6.86
C ILE A 199 7.02 10.52 6.05
N ASP A 200 6.81 11.82 5.91
CA ASP A 200 6.11 12.36 4.77
C ASP A 200 7.07 12.44 3.59
N MET A 201 6.53 12.26 2.39
CA MET A 201 7.22 12.52 1.14
C MET A 201 6.61 13.77 0.50
N LYS A 202 7.44 14.56 -0.16
CA LYS A 202 7.01 15.58 -1.09
C LYS A 202 6.97 14.97 -2.47
N VAL A 203 5.81 14.99 -3.10
CA VAL A 203 5.60 14.45 -4.45
C VAL A 203 5.22 15.60 -5.36
N THR A 204 6.13 15.99 -6.23
CA THR A 204 5.92 17.08 -7.18
C THR A 204 5.70 16.53 -8.57
N LEU A 205 4.62 16.96 -9.22
CA LEU A 205 4.42 16.64 -10.64
C LEU A 205 5.36 17.49 -11.49
N ASP A 206 6.33 16.83 -12.12
CA ASP A 206 7.31 17.45 -13.02
C ASP A 206 6.78 17.43 -14.46
N GLY A 207 6.42 18.60 -14.97
CA GLY A 207 5.92 18.77 -16.33
C GLY A 207 4.43 18.39 -16.50
N ASP A 208 4.10 17.76 -17.63
CA ASP A 208 2.72 17.55 -18.05
C ASP A 208 2.01 16.45 -17.23
N THR A 209 0.83 16.83 -16.70
CA THR A 209 -0.17 15.97 -16.04
C THR A 209 -0.50 14.68 -16.77
N ARG A 210 -0.35 14.63 -18.10
CA ARG A 210 -0.61 13.41 -18.88
C ARG A 210 0.37 12.28 -18.56
N TYR A 211 1.63 12.62 -18.29
CA TYR A 211 2.70 11.62 -18.12
C TYR A 211 2.96 11.24 -16.66
N GLN A 212 2.42 12.00 -15.70
CA GLN A 212 2.57 11.74 -14.25
C GLN A 212 4.04 11.48 -13.84
N LYS A 213 4.97 12.25 -14.43
CA LYS A 213 6.38 12.24 -14.06
C LYS A 213 6.50 12.92 -12.70
N GLN A 214 6.86 12.16 -11.68
CA GLN A 214 6.85 12.63 -10.31
C GLN A 214 8.28 12.70 -9.78
N ARG A 215 8.64 13.86 -9.23
CA ARG A 215 9.80 14.03 -8.37
C ARG A 215 9.37 13.70 -6.95
N ILE A 216 10.08 12.79 -6.30
CA ILE A 216 9.76 12.30 -4.96
C ILE A 216 10.93 12.60 -4.06
N GLU A 217 10.68 13.31 -2.97
CA GLU A 217 11.70 13.80 -2.04
C GLU A 217 11.29 13.54 -0.60
N ASN A 218 12.28 13.48 0.30
CA ASN A 218 12.02 13.42 1.73
C ASN A 218 11.30 14.70 2.19
N GLY A 219 10.13 14.51 2.79
CA GLY A 219 9.25 15.54 3.28
C GLY A 219 9.22 15.63 4.80
N MET A 220 10.28 15.18 5.49
CA MET A 220 10.51 15.10 6.95
C MET A 220 9.65 14.07 7.70
N SER A 221 9.89 13.88 9.00
CA SER A 221 9.13 12.94 9.85
C SER A 221 7.63 13.23 9.78
N ALA A 222 6.83 12.20 9.51
CA ALA A 222 5.38 12.33 9.35
C ALA A 222 4.74 12.87 10.62
N PHE A 223 3.95 13.94 10.50
CA PHE A 223 3.40 14.64 11.66
C PHE A 223 2.51 13.75 12.52
N TRP A 224 1.71 12.87 11.91
CA TRP A 224 0.85 11.94 12.66
C TRP A 224 1.63 10.89 13.49
N ALA A 225 2.90 10.63 13.14
CA ALA A 225 3.73 9.59 13.75
C ALA A 225 4.73 10.13 14.79
N ARG A 226 4.78 11.46 15.01
CA ARG A 226 5.68 12.07 16.00
C ARG A 226 5.23 11.79 17.42
N GLU A 227 6.18 11.73 18.35
CA GLU A 227 5.92 11.45 19.76
C GLU A 227 4.97 12.45 20.41
N ASN A 228 5.04 13.72 20.03
CA ASN A 228 4.22 14.80 20.57
C ASN A 228 2.80 14.86 19.98
N THR A 229 2.46 13.96 19.05
CA THR A 229 1.14 13.92 18.43
C THR A 229 0.17 13.10 19.27
N ASP A 230 -1.08 13.55 19.32
CA ASP A 230 -2.18 12.86 19.99
C ASP A 230 -2.24 11.37 19.59
N ALA A 231 -2.27 10.50 20.59
CA ALA A 231 -2.36 9.05 20.42
C ALA A 231 -3.62 8.64 19.65
N GLU A 232 -4.72 9.38 19.78
CA GLU A 232 -5.97 9.11 19.07
C GLU A 232 -5.84 9.37 17.56
N ILE A 233 -5.12 10.43 17.17
CA ILE A 233 -4.81 10.72 15.76
C ILE A 233 -3.97 9.59 15.18
N ARG A 234 -2.93 9.17 15.90
CA ARG A 234 -2.06 8.06 15.46
C ARG A 234 -2.85 6.77 15.30
N SER A 235 -3.66 6.43 16.31
CA SER A 235 -4.54 5.26 16.31
C SER A 235 -5.48 5.28 15.11
N TRP A 236 -6.13 6.42 14.84
CA TRP A 236 -7.03 6.59 13.70
C TRP A 236 -6.32 6.37 12.36
N VAL A 237 -5.13 6.96 12.16
CA VAL A 237 -4.35 6.77 10.92
C VAL A 237 -3.98 5.30 10.71
N LEU A 238 -3.56 4.60 11.76
CA LEU A 238 -3.20 3.19 11.70
C LEU A 238 -4.42 2.29 11.40
N ASP A 239 -5.57 2.56 12.01
CA ASP A 239 -6.82 1.86 11.72
C ASP A 239 -7.25 2.06 10.25
N GLN A 240 -7.17 3.28 9.74
CA GLN A 240 -7.44 3.56 8.33
C GLN A 240 -6.48 2.81 7.39
N GLY A 241 -5.18 2.79 7.71
CA GLY A 241 -4.17 2.04 6.96
C GLY A 241 -4.46 0.54 6.94
N LEU A 242 -4.86 -0.02 8.09
CA LEU A 242 -5.23 -1.43 8.24
C LEU A 242 -6.48 -1.79 7.42
N ARG A 243 -7.52 -0.95 7.46
CA ARG A 243 -8.72 -1.12 6.63
C ARG A 243 -8.39 -1.07 5.14
N ALA A 244 -7.57 -0.11 4.73
CA ALA A 244 -7.12 0.03 3.34
C ALA A 244 -6.22 -1.15 2.90
N GLN A 245 -5.40 -1.69 3.82
CA GLN A 245 -4.61 -2.89 3.59
C GLN A 245 -5.47 -4.13 3.38
N LYS A 246 -6.51 -4.35 4.20
CA LYS A 246 -7.47 -5.45 4.00
C LYS A 246 -8.10 -5.37 2.61
N TYR A 247 -8.44 -4.15 2.16
CA TYR A 247 -8.93 -3.88 0.81
C TYR A 247 -7.88 -4.16 -0.28
N ILE A 248 -6.63 -3.70 -0.14
CA ILE A 248 -5.55 -3.99 -1.09
C ILE A 248 -5.29 -5.50 -1.17
N LYS A 249 -5.15 -6.20 -0.05
CA LYS A 249 -4.86 -7.65 -0.07
C LYS A 249 -5.91 -8.43 -0.86
N ARG A 250 -7.19 -8.11 -0.62
CA ARG A 250 -8.31 -8.73 -1.33
C ARG A 250 -8.37 -8.30 -2.79
N ASP A 251 -8.42 -7.00 -3.02
CA ASP A 251 -8.85 -6.47 -4.30
C ASP A 251 -7.69 -5.93 -5.12
N LEU A 252 -6.67 -5.29 -4.53
CA LEU A 252 -5.63 -4.49 -5.22
C LEU A 252 -6.19 -3.64 -6.39
N GLY A 253 -7.50 -3.37 -6.34
CA GLY A 253 -8.40 -2.86 -7.36
C GLY A 253 -8.61 -3.66 -8.66
N PHE A 254 -8.82 -4.98 -8.60
CA PHE A 254 -9.11 -5.86 -9.75
C PHE A 254 -10.06 -7.01 -9.37
N GLN A 255 -11.35 -6.72 -9.24
CA GLN A 255 -12.38 -7.77 -9.17
C GLN A 255 -12.72 -8.28 -10.57
N MET A 256 -11.80 -8.97 -11.21
CA MET A 256 -12.09 -9.77 -12.40
C MET A 256 -11.74 -11.21 -12.09
N ASN A 257 -12.78 -12.02 -11.81
CA ASN A 257 -12.64 -13.47 -11.63
C ASN A 257 -12.52 -14.16 -13.00
N ALA A 258 -12.20 -15.45 -13.01
CA ALA A 258 -11.98 -16.19 -14.26
C ALA A 258 -13.23 -16.19 -15.16
N GLU A 259 -14.42 -16.24 -14.58
CA GLU A 259 -15.71 -16.22 -15.28
C GLU A 259 -15.94 -14.87 -15.99
N LYS A 260 -15.85 -13.75 -15.27
CA LYS A 260 -16.00 -12.40 -15.86
C LYS A 260 -14.93 -12.11 -16.91
N LEU A 261 -13.73 -12.66 -16.73
CA LEU A 261 -12.67 -12.54 -17.72
C LEU A 261 -13.01 -13.33 -19.00
N ALA A 262 -13.50 -14.56 -18.86
CA ALA A 262 -13.94 -15.38 -19.98
C ALA A 262 -15.11 -14.73 -20.74
N GLU A 263 -16.09 -14.17 -20.03
CA GLU A 263 -17.20 -13.42 -20.64
C GLU A 263 -16.72 -12.23 -21.47
N ARG A 264 -15.75 -11.45 -20.94
CA ARG A 264 -15.21 -10.29 -21.67
C ARG A 264 -14.36 -10.68 -22.87
N LEU A 265 -13.52 -11.70 -22.74
CA LEU A 265 -12.72 -12.22 -23.84
C LEU A 265 -13.59 -12.84 -24.95
N GLY A 266 -14.67 -13.54 -24.57
CA GLY A 266 -15.65 -14.09 -25.52
C GLY A 266 -16.49 -13.01 -26.20
N GLY A 267 -16.79 -11.90 -25.51
CA GLY A 267 -17.47 -10.74 -26.08
C GLY A 267 -16.62 -9.93 -27.05
N GLU A 268 -15.29 -9.87 -26.87
CA GLU A 268 -14.36 -9.20 -27.79
C GLU A 268 -14.25 -9.89 -29.15
N ALA A 269 -14.49 -11.21 -29.25
CA ALA A 269 -14.55 -11.90 -30.54
C ALA A 269 -15.69 -11.38 -31.44
N ALA A 270 -16.72 -10.75 -30.84
CA ALA A 270 -17.79 -10.07 -31.58
C ALA A 270 -17.47 -8.59 -31.89
N ALA A 271 -16.65 -7.91 -31.06
CA ALA A 271 -16.36 -6.47 -31.18
C ALA A 271 -15.08 -6.13 -31.98
N SER A 272 -14.14 -7.06 -32.10
CA SER A 272 -12.81 -6.85 -32.72
C SER A 272 -12.80 -6.77 -34.26
N ARG A 273 -13.95 -6.79 -34.93
CA ARG A 273 -14.04 -6.49 -36.38
C ARG A 273 -13.99 -4.99 -36.73
N SER A 274 -13.91 -4.08 -35.76
CA SER A 274 -14.10 -2.64 -36.01
C SER A 274 -12.86 -1.75 -35.90
N LEU A 275 -11.71 -2.20 -35.38
CA LEU A 275 -10.59 -1.28 -35.11
C LEU A 275 -9.23 -1.91 -35.43
N SER A 276 -8.93 -2.02 -36.73
CA SER A 276 -7.56 -2.14 -37.24
C SER A 276 -6.98 -0.73 -37.41
N GLY A 277 -6.05 -0.34 -36.53
CA GLY A 277 -5.30 0.92 -36.63
C GLY A 277 -3.96 0.77 -35.91
N GLU A 278 -2.89 0.87 -36.67
CA GLU A 278 -1.50 0.57 -36.36
C GLU A 278 -0.91 1.29 -35.13
N ALA A 279 -0.03 0.60 -34.39
CA ALA A 279 1.28 1.11 -33.98
C ALA A 279 2.09 -0.01 -33.31
N ALA A 280 3.08 -0.55 -34.02
CA ALA A 280 4.06 -1.47 -33.48
C ALA A 280 4.99 -0.71 -32.51
N ALA A 281 4.84 -0.95 -31.20
CA ALA A 281 5.84 -0.59 -30.21
C ALA A 281 6.63 -1.86 -29.83
N SER A 282 7.95 -1.75 -29.92
CA SER A 282 8.90 -2.82 -29.65
C SER A 282 8.69 -3.47 -28.28
N VAL A 283 8.69 -4.80 -28.29
CA VAL A 283 8.58 -5.70 -27.13
C VAL A 283 9.68 -5.36 -26.11
N PRO A 284 9.35 -4.98 -24.86
CA PRO A 284 10.34 -4.89 -23.79
C PRO A 284 10.84 -6.30 -23.45
N LYS A 285 12.14 -6.53 -23.58
CA LYS A 285 12.76 -7.79 -23.17
C LYS A 285 12.70 -7.94 -21.65
N PHE A 286 12.42 -9.16 -21.22
CA PHE A 286 12.49 -9.66 -19.85
C PHE A 286 13.86 -9.35 -19.22
N GLN A 287 13.88 -8.73 -18.03
CA GLN A 287 15.06 -8.75 -17.17
C GLN A 287 14.89 -9.85 -16.12
N SER A 288 15.88 -10.73 -16.06
CA SER A 288 16.03 -11.81 -15.09
C SER A 288 16.22 -11.27 -13.66
N SER A 289 16.19 -12.19 -12.70
CA SER A 289 15.95 -12.02 -11.27
C SER A 289 16.80 -10.99 -10.51
N TYR A 290 16.25 -10.60 -9.35
CA TYR A 290 16.78 -9.65 -8.35
C TYR A 290 18.24 -9.89 -7.89
N ASP A 291 18.80 -11.08 -8.12
CA ASP A 291 20.16 -11.43 -7.71
C ASP A 291 21.24 -10.87 -8.66
N ASP A 292 20.90 -10.48 -9.90
CA ASP A 292 21.84 -9.92 -10.89
C ASP A 292 22.23 -8.45 -10.60
N LEU A 293 21.70 -7.83 -9.53
CA LEU A 293 21.96 -6.44 -9.15
C LEU A 293 22.91 -6.28 -7.96
N LEU A 294 23.48 -7.39 -7.45
CA LEU A 294 24.40 -7.39 -6.31
C LEU A 294 25.76 -8.06 -6.61
N THR A 295 26.11 -8.21 -7.89
CA THR A 295 27.48 -8.51 -8.35
C THR A 295 27.98 -7.43 -9.28
#